data_AF-A0A7J8ECP0-F1
#
_entry.id   AF-A0A7J8ECP0-F1
#
_cell.length_a   1.000
_cell.length_b   1.000
_cell.length_c   1.000
_cell.angle_alpha   90.00
_cell.angle_beta   90.00
_cell.angle_gamma   90.00
#
_symmetry.space_group_name_H-M   'P 1'
#
loop_
_entity.id
_entity.type
_entity.pdbx_description
1 polymer ?
#
loop_
_entity_poly.entity_id
_entity_poly.type
_entity_poly.pdbx_seq_one_letter_code
_entity_poly.pdbx_strand_id
1 'polypeptide(L)'
;MVLRENTLGSYFAVNVGFGFGVTIGVHVAGKVSGAHMNAAVTFTNCALGYLSWKKFPVYVLGQFLGSFLAAAAIYFLFYTAIMEFTNGNLTVTGPIATANIFATYLPDHMTLWRGFLDEVFLTGMLQLGIFAITDKRNNSALQGTEGVVIGILVLIIGVSLGMNSGYAINPSRDLPPRFFTFIAGWGTQVFRAKHWWWVPVVAPTLGAYLGGIIYSVFIGWTIPREPQIMENPTEYEDHQLPKTMPHHTTTPSLASVPVPTSNKSSIRPVPPSNDSIRIQQF
;
A
#
# COMPACT_ATOMS: atom_id res chain seq x y z
N MET A 1 -19.75 11.25 -8.53
CA MET A 1 -20.37 10.23 -9.39
C MET A 1 -21.80 9.99 -8.91
N VAL A 2 -22.03 9.08 -7.95
CA VAL A 2 -23.37 8.66 -7.49
C VAL A 2 -24.27 9.83 -6.99
N LEU A 3 -24.03 10.36 -5.79
CA LEU A 3 -25.01 11.17 -5.05
C LEU A 3 -25.36 12.57 -5.63
N ARG A 4 -24.68 13.02 -6.68
CA ARG A 4 -24.83 14.35 -7.30
C ARG A 4 -24.55 14.31 -8.82
N GLU A 5 -24.92 13.23 -9.49
CA GLU A 5 -24.91 13.11 -10.96
C GLU A 5 -23.63 13.64 -11.64
N ASN A 6 -22.47 13.12 -11.22
CA ASN A 6 -21.12 13.50 -11.66
C ASN A 6 -20.64 14.96 -11.42
N THR A 7 -21.50 15.91 -11.07
CA THR A 7 -21.16 17.35 -10.93
C THR A 7 -19.95 17.64 -10.04
N LEU A 8 -19.82 16.92 -8.92
CA LEU A 8 -18.75 17.11 -7.91
C LEU A 8 -17.73 15.95 -7.86
N GLY A 9 -17.69 15.06 -8.85
CA GLY A 9 -16.66 14.01 -8.87
C GLY A 9 -16.84 12.95 -9.96
N SER A 10 -15.74 12.58 -10.59
CA SER A 10 -15.68 11.69 -11.77
C SER A 10 -15.11 10.30 -11.43
N TYR A 11 -15.19 9.37 -12.39
CA TYR A 11 -14.53 8.06 -12.32
C TYR A 11 -13.00 8.19 -12.09
N PHE A 12 -12.35 9.16 -12.74
CA PHE A 12 -10.93 9.43 -12.53
C PHE A 12 -10.62 9.84 -11.08
N ALA A 13 -11.45 10.69 -10.47
CA ALA A 13 -11.28 11.09 -9.07
C ALA A 13 -11.40 9.89 -8.09
N VAL A 14 -12.24 8.90 -8.40
CA VAL A 14 -12.31 7.65 -7.62
C VAL A 14 -10.99 6.87 -7.70
N ASN A 15 -10.42 6.72 -8.90
CA ASN A 15 -9.16 5.98 -9.10
C ASN A 15 -7.96 6.68 -8.44
N VAL A 16 -7.92 8.02 -8.51
CA VAL A 16 -6.93 8.85 -7.79
C VAL A 16 -7.07 8.68 -6.28
N GLY A 17 -8.30 8.71 -5.76
CA GLY A 17 -8.60 8.51 -4.34
C GLY A 17 -8.22 7.12 -3.83
N PHE A 18 -8.51 6.05 -4.58
CA PHE A 18 -8.10 4.69 -4.24
C PHE A 18 -6.58 4.51 -4.28
N GLY A 19 -5.91 5.04 -5.32
CA GLY A 19 -4.45 4.97 -5.45
C GLY A 19 -3.72 5.61 -4.27
N PHE A 20 -4.01 6.89 -3.99
CA PHE A 20 -3.37 7.59 -2.86
C PHE A 20 -3.87 7.13 -1.50
N GLY A 21 -5.10 6.62 -1.39
CA GLY A 21 -5.58 5.94 -0.18
C GLY A 21 -4.72 4.71 0.17
N VAL A 22 -4.35 3.92 -0.84
CA VAL A 22 -3.38 2.82 -0.68
C VAL A 22 -1.98 3.34 -0.34
N THR A 23 -1.50 4.43 -0.96
CA THR A 23 -0.22 5.06 -0.57
C THR A 23 -0.16 5.40 0.92
N ILE A 24 -1.17 6.10 1.45
CA ILE A 24 -1.22 6.45 2.87
C ILE A 24 -1.31 5.21 3.75
N GLY A 25 -2.09 4.20 3.37
CA GLY A 25 -2.14 2.91 4.07
C GLY A 25 -0.79 2.19 4.12
N VAL A 26 0.02 2.25 3.05
CA VAL A 26 1.39 1.71 3.04
C VAL A 26 2.30 2.50 4.00
N HIS A 27 2.19 3.82 4.07
CA HIS A 27 2.95 4.61 5.05
C HIS A 27 2.54 4.33 6.51
N VAL A 28 1.25 4.10 6.77
CA VAL A 28 0.73 3.78 8.12
C VAL A 28 1.21 2.40 8.61
N ALA A 29 1.17 1.37 7.76
CA ALA A 29 1.36 -0.01 8.19
C ALA A 29 2.66 -0.68 7.69
N GLY A 30 3.42 -0.04 6.80
CA GLY A 30 4.49 -0.69 6.01
C GLY A 30 5.57 -1.36 6.86
N LYS A 31 6.21 -0.60 7.77
CA LYS A 31 7.24 -1.14 8.67
C LYS A 31 6.70 -2.06 9.77
N VAL A 32 5.38 -2.15 9.96
CA VAL A 32 4.74 -2.92 11.05
C VAL A 32 4.25 -4.29 10.54
N SER A 33 3.69 -4.34 9.34
CA SER A 33 3.00 -5.52 8.79
C SER A 33 3.22 -5.76 7.30
N GLY A 34 4.15 -5.02 6.67
CA GLY A 34 4.28 -4.98 5.21
C GLY A 34 3.09 -4.31 4.51
N ALA A 35 2.15 -3.71 5.27
CA ALA A 35 0.95 -3.05 4.78
C ALA A 35 0.14 -3.83 3.72
N HIS A 36 0.00 -5.15 3.90
CA HIS A 36 -0.71 -6.00 2.92
C HIS A 36 -2.09 -5.45 2.53
N MET A 37 -2.89 -5.01 3.53
CA MET A 37 -4.24 -4.42 3.42
C MET A 37 -5.26 -5.21 2.58
N ASN A 38 -4.89 -6.42 2.17
CA ASN A 38 -5.58 -7.23 1.18
C ASN A 38 -5.40 -8.71 1.52
N ALA A 39 -6.52 -9.44 1.62
CA ALA A 39 -6.51 -10.86 1.96
C ALA A 39 -5.85 -11.73 0.86
N ALA A 40 -5.98 -11.35 -0.42
CA ALA A 40 -5.36 -12.06 -1.54
C ALA A 40 -3.83 -11.87 -1.57
N VAL A 41 -3.35 -10.65 -1.27
CA VAL A 41 -1.90 -10.37 -1.09
C VAL A 41 -1.36 -11.13 0.13
N THR A 42 -2.13 -11.14 1.23
CA THR A 42 -1.77 -11.89 2.44
C THR A 42 -1.71 -13.39 2.19
N PHE A 43 -2.70 -13.95 1.49
CA PHE A 43 -2.74 -15.35 1.08
C PHE A 43 -1.54 -15.71 0.21
N THR A 44 -1.23 -14.89 -0.80
CA THR A 44 -0.12 -15.14 -1.72
C THR A 44 1.23 -15.11 -1.01
N ASN A 45 1.44 -14.15 -0.11
CA ASN A 45 2.65 -14.11 0.72
C ASN A 45 2.76 -15.34 1.64
N CYS A 46 1.65 -15.91 2.11
CA CYS A 46 1.67 -17.19 2.85
C CYS A 46 1.92 -18.40 1.95
N ALA A 47 1.30 -18.46 0.77
CA ALA A 47 1.45 -19.57 -0.18
C ALA A 47 2.86 -19.65 -0.79
N LEU A 48 3.53 -18.52 -0.96
CA LEU A 48 4.92 -18.43 -1.47
C LEU A 48 5.98 -18.39 -0.35
N GLY A 49 5.58 -18.56 0.92
CA GLY A 49 6.49 -18.70 2.07
C GLY A 49 7.03 -17.39 2.67
N TYR A 50 6.72 -16.22 2.11
CA TYR A 50 7.12 -14.91 2.63
C TYR A 50 6.45 -14.55 3.98
N LEU A 51 5.29 -15.12 4.30
CA LEU A 51 4.56 -14.88 5.54
C LEU A 51 4.13 -16.21 6.19
N SER A 52 4.35 -16.37 7.51
CA SER A 52 3.86 -17.57 8.22
C SER A 52 2.33 -17.64 8.23
N TRP A 53 1.77 -18.79 7.83
CA TRP A 53 0.32 -19.08 7.89
C TRP A 53 -0.32 -18.79 9.25
N LYS A 54 0.44 -18.87 10.36
CA LYS A 54 -0.06 -18.49 11.71
C LYS A 54 -0.51 -17.02 11.80
N LYS A 55 0.03 -16.14 10.96
CA LYS A 55 -0.35 -14.71 10.88
C LYS A 55 -1.55 -14.45 9.96
N PHE A 56 -1.88 -15.37 9.03
CA PHE A 56 -2.92 -15.17 8.02
C PHE A 56 -4.30 -14.83 8.63
N PRO A 57 -4.84 -15.58 9.63
CA PRO A 57 -6.14 -15.25 10.21
C PRO A 57 -6.17 -13.88 10.90
N VAL A 58 -5.08 -13.49 11.56
CA VAL A 58 -4.96 -12.19 12.26
C VAL A 58 -4.94 -11.04 11.26
N TYR A 59 -4.21 -11.19 10.15
CA TYR A 59 -4.18 -10.21 9.07
C TYR A 59 -5.55 -10.05 8.41
N VAL A 60 -6.21 -11.15 8.04
CA VAL A 60 -7.53 -11.11 7.40
C VAL A 60 -8.59 -10.53 8.34
N LEU A 61 -8.63 -10.95 9.61
CA LEU A 61 -9.57 -10.42 10.60
C LEU A 61 -9.39 -8.91 10.83
N GLY A 62 -8.15 -8.44 10.99
CA GLY A 62 -7.85 -7.02 11.16
C GLY A 62 -8.23 -6.18 9.94
N GLN A 63 -7.95 -6.67 8.73
CA GLN A 63 -8.33 -6.02 7.48
C GLN A 63 -9.86 -5.99 7.29
N PHE A 64 -10.55 -7.10 7.60
CA PHE A 64 -12.00 -7.20 7.47
C PHE A 64 -12.72 -6.28 8.44
N LEU A 65 -12.33 -6.29 9.73
CA LEU A 65 -12.89 -5.39 10.74
C LEU A 65 -12.60 -3.92 10.39
N GLY A 66 -11.38 -3.61 9.96
CA GLY A 66 -10.99 -2.26 9.54
C GLY A 66 -11.84 -1.74 8.36
N SER A 67 -12.07 -2.57 7.33
CA SER A 67 -12.90 -2.17 6.19
C SER A 67 -14.40 -2.08 6.54
N PHE A 68 -14.91 -2.97 7.39
CA PHE A 68 -16.29 -2.88 7.90
C PHE A 68 -16.52 -1.57 8.67
N LEU A 69 -15.60 -1.21 9.57
CA LEU A 69 -15.67 0.03 10.34
C LEU A 69 -15.47 1.28 9.46
N ALA A 70 -14.61 1.20 8.43
CA ALA A 70 -14.47 2.27 7.44
C ALA A 70 -15.77 2.47 6.63
N ALA A 71 -16.44 1.39 6.21
CA ALA A 71 -17.74 1.48 5.55
C ALA A 71 -18.80 2.13 6.45
N ALA A 72 -18.86 1.76 7.73
CA ALA A 72 -19.74 2.40 8.70
C ALA A 72 -19.42 3.90 8.89
N ALA A 73 -18.14 4.26 9.03
CA ALA A 73 -17.72 5.65 9.17
C ALA A 73 -18.10 6.50 7.94
N ILE A 74 -17.86 5.98 6.72
CA ILE A 74 -18.27 6.66 5.48
C ILE A 74 -19.80 6.78 5.39
N TYR A 75 -20.56 5.75 5.78
CA TYR A 75 -22.02 5.83 5.80
C TYR A 75 -22.53 6.94 6.74
N PHE A 76 -21.99 7.05 7.95
CA PHE A 76 -22.40 8.12 8.88
C PHE A 76 -21.95 9.51 8.42
N LEU A 77 -20.74 9.66 7.86
CA LEU A 77 -20.24 10.92 7.31
C LEU A 77 -21.06 11.42 6.11
N PHE A 78 -21.58 10.50 5.28
CA PHE A 78 -22.39 10.83 4.10
C PHE A 78 -23.90 10.59 4.30
N TYR A 79 -24.36 10.33 5.53
CA TYR A 79 -25.73 9.88 5.82
C TYR A 79 -26.80 10.79 5.22
N THR A 80 -26.71 12.10 5.48
CA THR A 80 -27.67 13.08 4.96
C THR A 80 -27.68 13.11 3.43
N ALA A 81 -26.52 13.08 2.78
CA ALA A 81 -26.41 13.07 1.32
C ALA A 81 -26.92 11.77 0.67
N ILE A 82 -26.74 10.62 1.34
CA ILE A 82 -27.29 9.33 0.91
C ILE A 82 -28.82 9.36 1.02
N MET A 83 -29.37 9.81 2.16
CA MET A 83 -30.81 9.86 2.40
C MET A 83 -31.52 10.89 1.50
N GLU A 84 -30.88 12.04 1.24
CA GLU A 84 -31.36 13.05 0.28
C GLU A 84 -31.44 12.47 -1.15
N PHE A 85 -30.35 11.88 -1.65
CA PHE A 85 -30.29 11.31 -3.01
C PHE A 85 -31.24 10.11 -3.21
N THR A 86 -31.41 9.28 -2.19
CA THR A 86 -32.26 8.07 -2.28
C THR A 86 -33.72 8.32 -1.90
N ASN A 87 -34.08 9.51 -1.39
CA ASN A 87 -35.32 9.75 -0.67
C ASN A 87 -35.60 8.67 0.40
N GLY A 88 -34.54 8.25 1.10
CA GLY A 88 -34.54 7.16 2.10
C GLY A 88 -34.59 5.73 1.55
N ASN A 89 -34.69 5.50 0.25
CA ASN A 89 -34.81 4.17 -0.35
C ASN A 89 -33.42 3.58 -0.74
N LEU A 90 -32.83 2.82 0.17
CA LEU A 90 -31.48 2.24 0.02
C LEU A 90 -31.43 1.08 -0.99
N THR A 91 -31.21 1.38 -2.27
CA THR A 91 -31.22 0.39 -3.36
C THR A 91 -29.83 -0.08 -3.81
N VAL A 92 -29.77 -1.32 -4.32
CA VAL A 92 -28.56 -2.01 -4.80
C VAL A 92 -28.37 -1.88 -6.32
N THR A 93 -29.47 -1.75 -7.06
CA THR A 93 -29.52 -1.72 -8.54
C THR A 93 -30.58 -0.73 -9.00
N GLY A 94 -30.38 -0.08 -10.15
CA GLY A 94 -31.26 0.97 -10.69
C GLY A 94 -30.65 2.37 -10.62
N PRO A 95 -31.39 3.42 -11.00
CA PRO A 95 -30.84 4.78 -11.16
C PRO A 95 -30.39 5.42 -9.85
N ILE A 96 -31.04 5.10 -8.73
CA ILE A 96 -30.72 5.61 -7.38
C ILE A 96 -29.89 4.62 -6.55
N ALA A 97 -29.19 3.68 -7.21
CA ALA A 97 -28.37 2.68 -6.52
C ALA A 97 -27.20 3.30 -5.76
N THR A 98 -27.03 2.93 -4.50
CA THR A 98 -26.02 3.48 -3.59
C THR A 98 -25.13 2.42 -2.93
N ALA A 99 -25.49 1.12 -3.01
CA ALA A 99 -24.66 0.04 -2.47
C ALA A 99 -23.26 -0.03 -3.12
N ASN A 100 -23.15 0.44 -4.37
CA ASN A 100 -21.92 0.54 -5.15
C ASN A 100 -20.88 1.55 -4.61
N ILE A 101 -21.27 2.42 -3.67
CA ILE A 101 -20.33 3.26 -2.90
C ILE A 101 -19.42 2.37 -2.02
N PHE A 102 -19.97 1.26 -1.51
CA PHE A 102 -19.32 0.44 -0.48
C PHE A 102 -18.65 -0.80 -1.05
N ALA A 103 -19.35 -1.59 -1.88
CA ALA A 103 -18.87 -2.84 -2.49
C ALA A 103 -19.06 -2.81 -4.01
N THR A 104 -18.35 -3.65 -4.77
CA THR A 104 -18.47 -3.65 -6.25
C THR A 104 -19.71 -4.41 -6.72
N TYR A 105 -20.20 -4.09 -7.92
CA TYR A 105 -21.34 -4.77 -8.54
C TYR A 105 -21.09 -4.92 -10.04
N LEU A 106 -21.32 -6.12 -10.56
CA LEU A 106 -21.05 -6.48 -11.95
C LEU A 106 -22.03 -5.76 -12.90
N PRO A 107 -21.56 -4.91 -13.84
CA PRO A 107 -22.44 -4.12 -14.71
C PRO A 107 -23.22 -5.00 -15.71
N ASP A 108 -24.28 -4.46 -16.30
CA ASP A 108 -25.25 -5.27 -17.04
C ASP A 108 -24.68 -6.00 -18.25
N HIS A 109 -23.73 -5.39 -18.97
CA HIS A 109 -23.02 -5.98 -20.12
C HIS A 109 -22.06 -7.14 -19.76
N MET A 110 -21.83 -7.41 -18.47
CA MET A 110 -20.90 -8.44 -17.99
C MET A 110 -21.60 -9.68 -17.43
N THR A 111 -21.00 -10.84 -17.71
CA THR A 111 -21.39 -12.15 -17.18
C THR A 111 -20.47 -12.56 -16.03
N LEU A 112 -20.96 -13.41 -15.12
CA LEU A 112 -20.23 -13.81 -13.90
C LEU A 112 -18.85 -14.42 -14.21
N TRP A 113 -18.76 -15.22 -15.28
CA TRP A 113 -17.50 -15.75 -15.81
C TRP A 113 -16.52 -14.67 -16.28
N ARG A 114 -16.99 -13.67 -17.03
CA ARG A 114 -16.13 -12.57 -17.50
C ARG A 114 -15.63 -11.72 -16.32
N GLY A 115 -16.48 -11.47 -15.33
CA GLY A 115 -16.08 -10.76 -14.10
C GLY A 115 -15.08 -11.56 -13.26
N PHE A 116 -15.17 -12.90 -13.25
CA PHE A 116 -14.19 -13.76 -12.60
C PHE A 116 -12.82 -13.71 -13.31
N LEU A 117 -12.79 -13.78 -14.65
CA LEU A 117 -11.55 -13.60 -15.42
C LEU A 117 -10.92 -12.22 -15.20
N ASP A 118 -11.75 -11.17 -15.17
CA ASP A 118 -11.33 -9.79 -14.93
C ASP A 118 -10.64 -9.66 -13.56
N GLU A 119 -11.32 -10.03 -12.47
CA GLU A 119 -10.75 -9.98 -11.11
C GLU A 119 -9.50 -10.86 -10.93
N VAL A 120 -9.43 -12.02 -11.59
CA VAL A 120 -8.19 -12.85 -11.64
C VAL A 120 -7.05 -12.07 -12.32
N PHE A 121 -7.30 -11.48 -13.49
CA PHE A 121 -6.28 -10.79 -14.28
C PHE A 121 -5.79 -9.50 -13.61
N LEU A 122 -6.71 -8.64 -13.15
CA LEU A 122 -6.40 -7.38 -12.48
C LEU A 122 -5.60 -7.63 -11.18
N THR A 123 -5.97 -8.65 -10.39
CA THR A 123 -5.24 -8.96 -9.15
C THR A 123 -3.90 -9.67 -9.42
N GLY A 124 -3.80 -10.43 -10.52
CA GLY A 124 -2.52 -10.96 -10.99
C GLY A 124 -1.54 -9.86 -11.38
N MET A 125 -2.00 -8.85 -12.12
CA MET A 125 -1.20 -7.64 -12.41
C MET A 125 -0.82 -6.89 -11.14
N LEU A 126 -1.74 -6.71 -10.19
CA LEU A 126 -1.47 -6.08 -8.91
C LEU A 126 -0.35 -6.80 -8.15
N GLN A 127 -0.43 -8.13 -8.00
CA GLN A 127 0.54 -8.88 -7.19
C GLN A 127 1.91 -9.00 -7.86
N LEU A 128 1.95 -9.15 -9.19
CA LEU A 128 3.18 -9.10 -9.98
C LEU A 128 3.85 -7.72 -9.85
N GLY A 129 3.07 -6.64 -9.96
CA GLY A 129 3.56 -5.27 -9.78
C GLY A 129 4.08 -5.01 -8.37
N ILE A 130 3.36 -5.43 -7.32
CA ILE A 130 3.82 -5.31 -5.92
C ILE A 130 5.18 -5.99 -5.72
N PHE A 131 5.37 -7.21 -6.23
CA PHE A 131 6.67 -7.88 -6.14
C PHE A 131 7.76 -7.15 -6.96
N ALA A 132 7.48 -6.74 -8.19
CA ALA A 132 8.44 -5.99 -9.01
C ALA A 132 8.88 -4.66 -8.35
N ILE A 133 7.97 -3.96 -7.66
CA ILE A 133 8.23 -2.70 -6.95
C ILE A 133 9.07 -2.92 -5.69
N THR A 134 8.92 -4.07 -5.00
CA THR A 134 9.49 -4.29 -3.66
C THR A 134 10.73 -5.19 -3.62
N ASP A 135 10.94 -6.04 -4.63
CA ASP A 135 12.08 -6.96 -4.70
C ASP A 135 13.39 -6.21 -4.95
N LYS A 136 14.17 -5.98 -3.89
CA LYS A 136 15.43 -5.21 -3.91
C LYS A 136 16.56 -5.82 -4.75
N ARG A 137 16.36 -7.02 -5.33
CA ARG A 137 17.28 -7.65 -6.29
C ARG A 137 16.97 -7.25 -7.74
N ASN A 138 15.77 -6.70 -7.99
CA ASN A 138 15.32 -6.13 -9.25
C ASN A 138 15.49 -4.60 -9.23
N ASN A 139 15.06 -3.91 -10.29
CA ASN A 139 14.89 -2.44 -10.31
C ASN A 139 13.70 -1.99 -9.44
N SER A 140 13.81 -2.21 -8.13
CA SER A 140 12.80 -1.85 -7.13
C SER A 140 12.61 -0.34 -7.00
N ALA A 141 11.49 0.10 -6.45
CA ALA A 141 11.31 1.51 -6.09
C ALA A 141 12.31 1.95 -5.00
N LEU A 142 12.71 3.23 -5.07
CA LEU A 142 13.60 3.86 -4.10
C LEU A 142 13.03 3.74 -2.67
N GLN A 143 13.92 3.58 -1.69
CA GLN A 143 13.52 3.41 -0.30
C GLN A 143 12.68 4.58 0.20
N GLY A 144 11.45 4.29 0.64
CA GLY A 144 10.48 5.28 1.09
C GLY A 144 9.46 5.70 0.03
N THR A 145 9.66 5.37 -1.26
CA THR A 145 8.71 5.68 -2.34
C THR A 145 7.85 4.48 -2.74
N GLU A 146 8.08 3.28 -2.18
CA GLU A 146 7.34 2.06 -2.53
C GLU A 146 5.82 2.24 -2.43
N GLY A 147 5.34 2.91 -1.37
CA GLY A 147 3.91 3.20 -1.18
C GLY A 147 3.31 4.13 -2.23
N VAL A 148 4.09 5.07 -2.77
CA VAL A 148 3.66 5.97 -3.85
C VAL A 148 3.52 5.17 -5.15
N VAL A 149 4.51 4.33 -5.48
CA VAL A 149 4.49 3.52 -6.70
C VAL A 149 3.40 2.43 -6.65
N ILE A 150 3.15 1.81 -5.49
CA ILE A 150 2.02 0.88 -5.29
C ILE A 150 0.68 1.61 -5.42
N GLY A 151 0.55 2.85 -4.93
CA GLY A 151 -0.65 3.66 -5.13
C GLY A 151 -0.89 4.01 -6.60
N ILE A 152 0.17 4.35 -7.35
CA ILE A 152 0.11 4.57 -8.80
C ILE A 152 -0.30 3.28 -9.53
N LEU A 153 0.21 2.11 -9.13
CA LEU A 153 -0.19 0.81 -9.67
C LEU A 153 -1.70 0.55 -9.51
N VAL A 154 -2.28 0.85 -8.34
CA VAL A 154 -3.74 0.73 -8.11
C VAL A 154 -4.52 1.75 -8.95
N LEU A 155 -4.02 3.00 -9.06
CA LEU A 155 -4.63 4.05 -9.89
C LEU A 155 -4.73 3.63 -11.36
N ILE A 156 -3.64 3.12 -11.96
CA ILE A 156 -3.63 2.71 -13.38
C ILE A 156 -4.49 1.47 -13.64
N ILE A 157 -4.61 0.53 -12.69
CA ILE A 157 -5.55 -0.59 -12.78
C ILE A 157 -7.00 -0.06 -12.81
N GLY A 158 -7.34 0.87 -11.91
CA GLY A 158 -8.66 1.51 -11.89
C GLY A 158 -8.97 2.28 -13.18
N VAL A 159 -8.03 3.10 -13.67
CA VAL A 159 -8.22 3.90 -14.89
C VAL A 159 -8.34 3.04 -16.14
N SER A 160 -7.48 2.04 -16.32
CA SER A 160 -7.38 1.28 -17.58
C SER A 160 -8.32 0.08 -17.66
N LEU A 161 -8.66 -0.55 -16.53
CA LEU A 161 -9.36 -1.85 -16.52
C LEU A 161 -10.63 -1.87 -15.65
N GLY A 162 -10.76 -0.96 -14.69
CA GLY A 162 -11.76 -1.05 -13.63
C GLY A 162 -13.24 -0.95 -14.03
N MET A 163 -13.56 -0.58 -15.28
CA MET A 163 -14.93 -0.45 -15.79
C MET A 163 -15.73 -1.76 -15.77
N ASN A 164 -15.05 -2.89 -15.93
CA ASN A 164 -15.66 -4.22 -16.11
C ASN A 164 -16.25 -4.82 -14.82
N SER A 165 -15.67 -4.46 -13.68
CA SER A 165 -15.85 -5.15 -12.38
C SER A 165 -15.96 -4.20 -11.19
N GLY A 166 -15.54 -2.94 -11.34
CA GLY A 166 -15.27 -2.03 -10.22
C GLY A 166 -13.92 -2.27 -9.54
N TYR A 167 -13.02 -3.07 -10.14
CA TYR A 167 -11.69 -3.43 -9.65
C TYR A 167 -11.65 -3.74 -8.14
N ALA A 168 -12.37 -4.77 -7.71
CA ALA A 168 -12.42 -5.12 -6.30
C ALA A 168 -11.03 -5.49 -5.78
N ILE A 169 -10.31 -6.36 -6.53
CA ILE A 169 -8.89 -6.78 -6.40
C ILE A 169 -8.41 -7.20 -5.00
N ASN A 170 -9.34 -7.30 -4.06
CA ASN A 170 -9.09 -7.38 -2.64
C ASN A 170 -10.36 -7.85 -1.91
N PRO A 171 -10.39 -9.10 -1.38
CA PRO A 171 -11.55 -9.60 -0.62
C PRO A 171 -11.91 -8.73 0.59
N SER A 172 -10.90 -8.14 1.22
CA SER A 172 -11.03 -7.25 2.38
C SER A 172 -11.63 -5.88 2.01
N ARG A 173 -11.64 -5.48 0.73
CA ARG A 173 -12.23 -4.22 0.24
C ARG A 173 -13.69 -4.38 -0.18
N ASP A 174 -14.16 -5.60 -0.45
CA ASP A 174 -15.50 -5.86 -0.96
C ASP A 174 -16.43 -6.51 0.08
N LEU A 175 -16.02 -7.66 0.63
CA LEU A 175 -16.90 -8.48 1.45
C LEU A 175 -17.31 -7.80 2.77
N PRO A 176 -16.41 -7.11 3.52
CA PRO A 176 -16.82 -6.44 4.76
C PRO A 176 -17.75 -5.24 4.53
N PRO A 177 -17.51 -4.32 3.57
CA PRO A 177 -18.49 -3.28 3.22
C PRO A 177 -19.82 -3.82 2.68
N ARG A 178 -19.82 -5.00 2.03
CA ARG A 178 -21.03 -5.72 1.61
C ARG A 178 -21.83 -6.26 2.82
N PHE A 179 -21.16 -6.78 3.83
CA PHE A 179 -21.80 -7.12 5.12
C PHE A 179 -22.30 -5.89 5.89
N PHE A 180 -21.56 -4.77 5.84
CA PHE A 180 -22.05 -3.52 6.42
C PHE A 180 -23.34 -3.05 5.75
N THR A 181 -23.38 -2.96 4.41
CA THR A 181 -24.58 -2.53 3.67
C THR A 181 -25.77 -3.47 3.83
N PHE A 182 -25.53 -4.79 3.98
CA PHE A 182 -26.57 -5.75 4.37
C PHE A 182 -27.25 -5.35 5.69
N ILE A 183 -26.46 -5.06 6.72
CA ILE A 183 -26.94 -4.69 8.07
C ILE A 183 -27.58 -3.29 8.06
N ALA A 184 -27.00 -2.34 7.31
CA ALA A 184 -27.40 -0.94 7.29
C ALA A 184 -28.69 -0.64 6.48
N GLY A 185 -29.30 -1.64 5.83
CA GLY A 185 -30.65 -1.52 5.26
C GLY A 185 -30.79 -1.84 3.75
N TRP A 186 -29.70 -2.03 3.01
CA TRP A 186 -29.78 -2.45 1.59
C TRP A 186 -30.27 -3.90 1.41
N GLY A 187 -30.34 -4.68 2.50
CA GLY A 187 -30.96 -5.99 2.55
C GLY A 187 -30.24 -7.07 1.74
N THR A 188 -30.89 -8.23 1.56
CA THR A 188 -30.25 -9.42 0.95
C THR A 188 -29.81 -9.24 -0.51
N GLN A 189 -30.24 -8.18 -1.19
CA GLN A 189 -29.87 -7.93 -2.58
C GLN A 189 -28.37 -7.67 -2.77
N VAL A 190 -27.66 -7.19 -1.74
CA VAL A 190 -26.20 -7.00 -1.79
C VAL A 190 -25.42 -8.30 -2.05
N PHE A 191 -26.03 -9.46 -1.76
CA PHE A 191 -25.50 -10.80 -2.06
C PHE A 191 -26.21 -11.51 -3.23
N ARG A 192 -27.40 -11.05 -3.65
CA ARG A 192 -28.19 -11.67 -4.72
C ARG A 192 -27.99 -11.02 -6.09
N ALA A 193 -27.60 -9.74 -6.15
CA ALA A 193 -27.30 -9.03 -7.41
C ALA A 193 -26.28 -9.79 -8.27
N LYS A 194 -26.76 -10.41 -9.37
CA LYS A 194 -26.01 -11.34 -10.25
C LYS A 194 -25.23 -12.46 -9.52
N HIS A 195 -25.56 -12.75 -8.25
CA HIS A 195 -24.75 -13.54 -7.32
C HIS A 195 -23.24 -13.15 -7.27
N TRP A 196 -22.92 -11.87 -7.48
CA TRP A 196 -21.55 -11.38 -7.69
C TRP A 196 -20.61 -11.57 -6.48
N TRP A 197 -21.13 -11.49 -5.26
CA TRP A 197 -20.39 -11.31 -3.99
C TRP A 197 -19.19 -12.25 -3.74
N TRP A 198 -19.20 -13.47 -4.26
CA TRP A 198 -18.13 -14.45 -4.02
C TRP A 198 -16.96 -14.27 -4.98
N VAL A 199 -17.16 -13.62 -6.13
CA VAL A 199 -16.12 -13.42 -7.14
C VAL A 199 -15.02 -12.48 -6.61
N PRO A 200 -15.32 -11.29 -6.04
CA PRO A 200 -14.33 -10.47 -5.32
C PRO A 200 -13.58 -11.16 -4.16
N VAL A 201 -14.02 -12.34 -3.72
CA VAL A 201 -13.37 -13.11 -2.66
C VAL A 201 -12.44 -14.18 -3.25
N VAL A 202 -12.93 -14.94 -4.24
CA VAL A 202 -12.21 -16.09 -4.81
C VAL A 202 -11.28 -15.67 -5.97
N ALA A 203 -11.77 -14.84 -6.89
CA ALA A 203 -11.00 -14.46 -8.09
C ALA A 203 -9.73 -13.66 -7.75
N PRO A 204 -9.75 -12.64 -6.87
CA PRO A 204 -8.52 -11.97 -6.45
C PRO A 204 -7.52 -12.90 -5.75
N THR A 205 -8.00 -13.85 -4.95
CA THR A 205 -7.13 -14.80 -4.23
C THR A 205 -6.39 -15.73 -5.21
N LEU A 206 -7.07 -16.23 -6.24
CA LEU A 206 -6.46 -16.99 -7.33
C LEU A 206 -5.54 -16.10 -8.20
N GLY A 207 -6.01 -14.91 -8.57
CA GLY A 207 -5.27 -13.96 -9.40
C GLY A 207 -3.94 -13.54 -8.79
N ALA A 208 -3.96 -13.12 -7.51
CA ALA A 208 -2.75 -12.77 -6.78
C ALA A 208 -1.75 -13.94 -6.76
N TYR A 209 -2.20 -15.16 -6.43
CA TYR A 209 -1.33 -16.33 -6.38
C TYR A 209 -0.67 -16.61 -7.75
N LEU A 210 -1.44 -16.56 -8.84
CA LEU A 210 -0.92 -16.72 -10.20
C LEU A 210 0.06 -15.61 -10.57
N GLY A 211 -0.25 -14.34 -10.28
CA GLY A 211 0.64 -13.20 -10.53
C GLY A 211 1.95 -13.28 -9.75
N GLY A 212 1.89 -13.76 -8.50
CA GLY A 212 3.06 -14.03 -7.68
C GLY A 212 3.93 -15.15 -8.25
N ILE A 213 3.33 -16.28 -8.64
CA ILE A 213 4.04 -17.39 -9.32
C ILE A 213 4.70 -16.93 -10.63
N ILE A 214 3.99 -16.14 -11.45
CA ILE A 214 4.53 -15.59 -12.70
C ILE A 214 5.75 -14.71 -12.41
N TYR A 215 5.68 -13.81 -11.43
CA TYR A 215 6.84 -13.02 -11.04
C TYR A 215 8.00 -13.91 -10.56
N SER A 216 7.75 -14.85 -9.65
CA SER A 216 8.79 -15.73 -9.09
C SER A 216 9.50 -16.57 -10.16
N VAL A 217 8.76 -17.14 -11.12
CA VAL A 217 9.30 -18.05 -12.14
C VAL A 217 10.01 -17.30 -13.27
N PHE A 218 9.41 -16.23 -13.81
CA PHE A 218 9.95 -15.55 -15.00
C PHE A 218 10.96 -14.44 -14.67
N ILE A 219 10.83 -13.79 -13.51
CA ILE A 219 11.70 -12.68 -13.07
C ILE A 219 12.57 -13.11 -11.88
N GLY A 220 11.95 -13.58 -10.80
CA GLY A 220 12.60 -13.82 -9.51
C GLY A 220 13.65 -14.93 -9.47
N TRP A 221 13.62 -15.86 -10.44
CA TRP A 221 14.64 -16.89 -10.69
C TRP A 221 15.72 -16.46 -11.70
N THR A 222 15.42 -15.50 -12.58
CA THR A 222 16.33 -15.00 -13.63
C THR A 222 17.36 -14.02 -13.06
N ILE A 223 17.03 -13.35 -11.95
CA ILE A 223 17.94 -12.45 -11.23
C ILE A 223 19.06 -13.27 -10.56
N PRO A 224 20.36 -12.95 -10.81
CA PRO A 224 21.48 -13.61 -10.13
C PRO A 224 21.37 -13.53 -8.60
N ARG A 225 21.75 -14.61 -7.92
CA ARG A 225 21.97 -14.57 -6.48
C ARG A 225 23.38 -14.05 -6.23
N GLU A 226 23.47 -12.90 -5.59
CA GLU A 226 24.75 -12.37 -5.12
C GLU A 226 25.37 -13.40 -4.14
N PRO A 227 26.67 -13.73 -4.27
CA PRO A 227 27.32 -14.67 -3.35
C PRO A 227 27.24 -14.13 -1.93
N GLN A 228 26.78 -14.95 -0.99
CA GLN A 228 26.92 -14.61 0.42
C GLN A 228 28.40 -14.66 0.78
N ILE A 229 29.04 -13.49 0.83
CA ILE A 229 30.34 -13.31 1.44
C ILE A 229 30.17 -13.73 2.90
N MET A 230 30.76 -14.88 3.25
CA MET A 230 30.91 -15.25 4.65
C MET A 230 31.90 -14.29 5.28
N GLU A 231 31.39 -13.30 6.02
CA GLU A 231 32.22 -12.50 6.93
C GLU A 231 32.94 -13.47 7.87
N ASN A 232 34.27 -13.51 7.78
CA ASN A 232 35.07 -14.49 8.49
C ASN A 232 35.08 -14.12 9.99
N PRO A 233 34.60 -14.98 10.91
CA PRO A 233 34.43 -14.59 12.32
C PRO A 233 35.71 -14.16 13.05
N THR A 234 36.88 -14.45 12.48
CA THR A 234 38.21 -14.19 13.04
C THR A 234 38.63 -12.72 13.05
N GLU A 235 37.96 -11.82 12.32
CA GLU A 235 38.36 -10.39 12.29
C GLU A 235 37.86 -9.59 13.50
N TYR A 236 37.01 -10.17 14.36
CA TYR A 236 36.42 -9.49 15.52
C TYR A 236 37.24 -9.53 16.82
N GLU A 237 38.23 -10.43 16.96
CA GLU A 237 38.98 -10.58 18.22
C GLU A 237 40.11 -9.55 18.39
N ASP A 238 40.74 -9.09 17.30
CA ASP A 238 41.96 -8.26 17.33
C ASP A 238 41.71 -6.77 17.65
N HIS A 239 40.47 -6.41 18.00
CA HIS A 239 40.04 -5.03 18.33
C HIS A 239 39.46 -4.86 19.76
N GLN A 240 39.51 -5.90 20.61
CA GLN A 240 38.90 -5.87 21.96
C GLN A 240 39.90 -5.86 23.14
N LEU A 241 41.21 -5.65 22.90
CA LEU A 241 42.23 -5.66 23.96
C LEU A 241 42.98 -4.31 24.10
N PRO A 242 42.60 -3.46 25.07
CA PRO A 242 43.40 -2.30 25.48
C PRO A 242 44.72 -2.75 26.12
N LYS A 243 45.85 -2.32 25.56
CA LYS A 243 47.18 -2.58 26.15
C LYS A 243 47.35 -1.80 27.45
N THR A 244 47.28 -2.48 28.58
CA THR A 244 47.52 -1.89 29.91
C THR A 244 48.95 -1.37 30.03
N MET A 245 49.12 -0.06 30.24
CA MET A 245 50.41 0.53 30.58
C MET A 245 50.77 0.25 32.05
N PRO A 246 52.05 0.02 32.39
CA PRO A 246 52.48 -0.16 33.78
C PRO A 246 52.47 1.18 34.55
N HIS A 247 52.09 1.13 35.83
CA HIS A 247 52.18 2.28 36.73
C HIS A 247 53.64 2.66 37.04
N HIS A 248 53.94 3.95 36.98
CA HIS A 248 55.05 4.56 37.72
C HIS A 248 54.50 5.66 38.64
N THR A 249 55.05 5.74 39.85
CA THR A 249 54.51 6.58 40.94
C THR A 249 55.50 7.67 41.31
N THR A 250 55.14 8.93 41.04
CA THR A 250 55.79 10.09 41.67
C THR A 250 54.84 11.30 41.71
N THR A 251 54.72 11.88 42.91
CA THR A 251 54.04 13.14 43.22
C THR A 251 55.03 14.07 43.93
N PRO A 252 54.75 15.38 44.09
CA PRO A 252 54.02 16.29 43.20
C PRO A 252 54.82 17.60 42.95
N SER A 253 54.27 18.54 42.19
CA SER A 253 54.69 19.96 42.25
C SER A 253 53.50 20.88 41.94
N LEU A 254 53.38 22.01 42.64
CA LEU A 254 52.33 23.01 42.42
C LEU A 254 52.87 24.19 41.61
N ALA A 255 52.13 24.62 40.57
CA ALA A 255 52.33 25.92 39.95
C ALA A 255 51.00 26.51 39.45
N SER A 256 50.77 27.77 39.86
CA SER A 256 49.71 28.71 39.51
C SER A 256 49.05 28.64 38.11
N VAL A 257 47.73 28.80 38.08
CA VAL A 257 46.95 29.24 36.90
C VAL A 257 47.03 30.77 36.73
N PRO A 258 47.18 31.26 35.48
CA PRO A 258 46.72 32.60 35.10
C PRO A 258 45.75 32.61 33.90
N VAL A 259 44.80 33.55 33.94
CA VAL A 259 43.84 33.97 32.89
C VAL A 259 43.85 35.51 32.97
N PRO A 260 43.92 36.34 31.89
CA PRO A 260 43.08 36.33 30.67
C PRO A 260 43.94 36.42 29.37
N THR A 261 43.60 36.98 28.17
CA THR A 261 42.56 37.96 27.75
C THR A 261 42.28 38.00 26.24
N SER A 262 41.03 38.36 25.89
CA SER A 262 40.58 39.23 24.76
C SER A 262 40.87 38.91 23.28
N ASN A 263 39.78 38.96 22.50
CA ASN A 263 39.62 39.58 21.16
C ASN A 263 40.75 39.48 20.11
N LYS A 264 40.37 38.93 18.94
CA LYS A 264 40.13 39.78 17.75
C LYS A 264 39.23 39.08 16.73
N SER A 265 38.45 39.89 16.01
CA SER A 265 37.64 39.48 14.85
C SER A 265 38.45 39.55 13.56
N SER A 266 38.08 38.74 12.57
CA SER A 266 38.44 38.97 11.16
C SER A 266 37.28 38.57 10.26
N ILE A 267 36.98 39.43 9.28
CA ILE A 267 35.84 39.29 8.37
C ILE A 267 36.35 38.70 7.05
N ARG A 268 35.64 37.71 6.48
CA ARG A 268 35.88 37.25 5.10
C ARG A 268 34.90 37.94 4.13
N PRO A 269 35.37 38.56 3.04
CA PRO A 269 34.50 39.04 1.96
C PRO A 269 33.85 37.88 1.19
N VAL A 270 32.70 38.16 0.58
CA VAL A 270 31.95 37.25 -0.29
C VAL A 270 32.23 37.60 -1.77
N PRO A 271 32.56 36.64 -2.66
CA PRO A 271 32.63 36.88 -4.10
C PRO A 271 31.23 37.03 -4.73
N PRO A 272 31.07 37.84 -5.79
CA PRO A 272 29.74 38.21 -6.31
C PRO A 272 29.03 37.10 -7.08
N SER A 273 27.70 37.15 -7.05
CA SER A 273 26.80 36.41 -7.94
C SER A 273 26.93 36.88 -9.39
N ASN A 274 26.77 35.98 -10.35
CA ASN A 274 26.69 36.32 -11.77
C ASN A 274 25.55 35.53 -12.43
N ASP A 275 24.45 36.20 -12.75
CA ASP A 275 23.32 35.60 -13.45
C ASP A 275 23.67 35.30 -14.92
N SER A 276 23.27 34.13 -15.40
CA SER A 276 23.01 33.94 -16.84
C SER A 276 22.02 32.79 -17.07
N ILE A 277 20.77 33.17 -17.33
CA ILE A 277 19.70 32.24 -17.71
C ILE A 277 20.09 31.53 -19.01
N ARG A 278 19.99 30.19 -19.03
CA ARG A 278 19.96 29.43 -20.28
C ARG A 278 18.86 28.38 -20.25
N ILE A 279 17.76 28.70 -20.92
CA ILE A 279 16.71 27.74 -21.25
C ILE A 279 17.26 26.82 -22.34
N GLN A 280 17.18 25.51 -22.12
CA GLN A 280 17.08 24.52 -23.19
C GLN A 280 15.93 23.58 -22.88
N GLN A 281 15.17 23.23 -23.92
CA GLN A 281 14.03 22.32 -23.84
C GLN A 281 14.53 20.89 -24.07
N PHE A 282 14.11 19.96 -23.21
CA PHE A 282 13.60 18.62 -23.56
C PHE A 282 12.82 18.07 -22.37
#